data_AF-A0A920VTT4-F1
#
_entry.id   AF-A0A920VTT4-F1
#
_cell.length_a   1.000
_cell.length_b   1.000
_cell.length_c   1.000
_cell.angle_alpha   90.00
_cell.angle_beta   90.00
_cell.angle_gamma   90.00
#
_symmetry.space_group_name_H-M   'P 1'
#
loop_
_entity.id
_entity.type
_entity.pdbx_description
1 polymer ?
#
loop_
_entity_poly.entity_id
_entity_poly.type
_entity_poly.pdbx_seq_one_letter_code
_entity_poly.pdbx_strand_id
1 'polypeptide(L)'
;MKPTPITKKKEEGVYGFDPIIGFQPVNDESNKKNHYTGKDIINFSKGDLSSPQTLSASKQIMREAIDFHLGNKPLKIREYLSLQGR
;
A
#
# COMPACT_ATOMS: atom_id res chain seq x y z
N MET A 1 17.44 20.06 25.00
CA MET A 1 16.33 19.98 24.03
C MET A 1 15.77 18.58 24.08
N LYS A 2 14.46 18.40 24.27
CA LYS A 2 13.82 17.07 24.14
C LYS A 2 13.69 16.76 22.64
N PRO A 3 13.97 15.53 22.18
CA PRO A 3 13.76 15.18 20.79
C PRO A 3 12.26 15.23 20.50
N THR A 4 11.86 16.08 19.57
CA THR A 4 10.49 16.16 19.07
C THR A 4 10.10 14.81 18.47
N PRO A 5 8.94 14.22 18.77
CA PRO A 5 8.57 12.90 18.24
C PRO A 5 8.25 13.04 16.76
N ILE A 6 9.25 12.80 15.91
CA ILE A 6 9.16 12.78 14.45
C ILE A 6 8.21 11.65 13.96
N THR A 7 7.79 10.75 14.86
CA THR A 7 7.04 9.53 14.57
C THR A 7 5.52 9.71 14.45
N LYS A 8 4.84 10.41 15.37
CA LYS A 8 3.35 10.46 15.36
C LYS A 8 2.75 11.19 14.16
N LYS A 9 3.33 12.33 13.78
CA LYS A 9 2.80 13.16 12.69
C LYS A 9 2.92 12.48 11.32
N LYS A 10 3.86 11.53 11.17
CA LYS A 10 4.01 10.71 9.97
C LYS A 10 3.01 9.55 9.95
N GLU A 11 2.66 8.97 11.09
CA GLU A 11 1.69 7.86 11.18
C GLU A 11 0.27 8.27 10.77
N GLU A 12 -0.15 9.48 11.16
CA GLU A 12 -1.48 10.02 10.87
C GLU A 12 -1.58 10.69 9.49
N GLY A 13 -0.45 10.85 8.78
CA GLY A 13 -0.43 11.43 7.45
C GLY A 13 -1.07 10.51 6.40
N VAL A 14 -1.62 11.12 5.35
CA VAL A 14 -2.18 10.42 4.19
C VAL A 14 -1.20 10.52 3.02
N TYR A 15 -0.95 9.38 2.40
CA TYR A 15 0.05 9.21 1.36
C TYR A 15 -0.53 8.47 0.17
N GLY A 16 -0.07 8.85 -1.01
CA GLY A 16 -0.32 8.12 -2.23
C GLY A 16 0.93 7.36 -2.64
N PHE A 17 0.75 6.16 -3.17
CA PHE A 17 1.85 5.38 -3.72
C PHE A 17 2.13 5.76 -5.18
N ASP A 18 3.40 5.76 -5.55
CA ASP A 18 3.88 5.80 -6.92
C ASP A 18 4.95 4.70 -7.05
N PRO A 19 4.85 3.79 -8.03
CA PRO A 19 5.75 2.64 -8.13
C PRO A 19 7.20 3.02 -8.50
N ILE A 20 7.45 4.23 -9.01
CA ILE A 20 8.78 4.74 -9.36
C ILE A 20 9.41 5.48 -8.19
N ILE A 21 8.66 6.39 -7.54
CA ILE A 21 9.21 7.30 -6.51
C ILE A 21 8.77 6.98 -5.08
N GLY A 22 7.92 5.98 -4.87
CA GLY A 22 7.43 5.56 -3.57
C GLY A 22 6.27 6.40 -3.02
N PHE A 23 6.14 6.46 -1.70
CA PHE A 23 5.04 7.14 -1.02
C PHE A 23 5.27 8.65 -0.94
N GLN A 24 4.27 9.42 -1.38
CA GLN A 24 4.29 10.88 -1.33
C GLN A 24 3.06 11.41 -0.57
N PRO A 25 3.22 12.45 0.28
CA PRO A 25 2.09 13.04 0.97
C PRO A 25 1.09 13.61 -0.04
N VAL A 26 -0.20 13.47 0.26
CA VAL A 26 -1.26 13.96 -0.61
C VAL A 26 -1.82 15.25 -0.05
N ASN A 27 -1.81 16.31 -0.87
CA ASN A 27 -2.41 17.60 -0.52
C ASN A 27 -3.89 17.68 -0.90
N ASP A 28 -4.34 16.85 -1.86
CA ASP A 28 -5.73 16.74 -2.31
C ASP A 28 -6.06 15.27 -2.62
N GLU A 29 -6.99 14.68 -1.87
CA GLU A 29 -7.38 13.25 -1.97
C GLU A 29 -8.10 12.90 -3.29
N SER A 30 -8.34 13.86 -4.17
CA SER A 30 -9.19 13.70 -5.36
C SER A 30 -8.51 13.02 -6.56
N ASN A 31 -7.17 12.95 -6.59
CA ASN A 31 -6.43 12.55 -7.80
C ASN A 31 -5.78 11.15 -7.76
N LYS A 32 -5.77 10.44 -6.62
CA LYS A 32 -5.21 9.09 -6.53
C LYS A 32 -6.28 8.04 -6.22
N LYS A 33 -6.16 6.89 -6.89
CA LYS A 33 -7.13 5.79 -6.79
C LYS A 33 -7.15 5.16 -5.40
N ASN A 34 -6.01 5.11 -4.73
CA ASN A 34 -5.86 4.63 -3.35
C ASN A 34 -5.00 5.60 -2.54
N HIS A 35 -5.26 5.60 -1.24
CA HIS A 35 -4.55 6.38 -0.22
C HIS A 35 -4.21 5.48 0.95
N TYR A 36 -3.08 5.75 1.60
CA TYR A 36 -2.55 4.96 2.70
C TYR A 36 -2.19 5.87 3.86
N THR A 37 -2.53 5.44 5.07
CA THR A 37 -2.02 6.13 6.26
C THR A 37 -0.54 5.83 6.43
N GLY A 38 0.20 6.69 7.13
CA GLY A 38 1.57 6.37 7.50
C GLY A 38 1.68 5.10 8.33
N LYS A 39 0.66 4.81 9.15
CA LYS A 39 0.56 3.54 9.89
C LYS A 39 0.49 2.33 8.95
N ASP A 40 -0.29 2.40 7.87
CA ASP A 40 -0.35 1.33 6.87
C ASP A 40 1.01 1.09 6.22
N ILE A 41 1.72 2.17 5.86
CA ILE A 41 3.06 2.09 5.25
C ILE A 41 4.07 1.48 6.23
N ILE A 42 4.05 1.89 7.50
CA ILE A 42 4.95 1.37 8.53
C ILE A 42 4.68 -0.13 8.73
N ASN A 43 3.43 -0.53 8.85
CA ASN A 43 3.10 -1.94 9.04
C ASN A 43 3.47 -2.78 7.81
N PHE A 44 3.20 -2.28 6.61
CA PHE A 44 3.65 -2.91 5.35
C PHE A 44 5.17 -3.12 5.35
N SER A 45 5.95 -2.10 5.74
CA SER A 45 7.41 -2.20 5.79
C SER A 45 7.92 -3.23 6.81
N LYS A 46 7.15 -3.49 7.86
CA LYS A 46 7.47 -4.48 8.91
C LYS A 46 6.97 -5.89 8.56
N GLY A 47 6.18 -6.04 7.49
CA GLY A 47 5.45 -7.28 7.22
C GLY A 47 4.41 -7.63 8.28
N ASP A 48 3.95 -6.65 9.07
CA ASP A 48 2.89 -6.85 10.05
C ASP A 48 1.55 -6.86 9.31
N LEU A 49 0.95 -8.04 9.14
CA LEU A 49 -0.33 -8.24 8.46
C LEU A 49 -1.45 -8.66 9.43
N SER A 50 -1.25 -8.42 10.73
CA SER A 50 -2.11 -8.94 11.80
C SER A 50 -3.54 -8.39 11.79
N SER A 51 -3.73 -7.16 11.29
CA SER A 51 -5.06 -6.54 11.20
C SER A 51 -5.65 -6.65 9.78
N PRO A 52 -6.99 -6.83 9.65
CA PRO A 52 -7.65 -6.83 8.35
C PRO A 52 -7.40 -5.56 7.53
N GLN A 53 -7.33 -4.41 8.19
CA GLN A 53 -7.07 -3.11 7.56
C GLN A 53 -5.66 -3.10 6.94
N THR A 54 -4.67 -3.49 7.73
CA THR A 54 -3.27 -3.54 7.29
C THR A 54 -3.04 -4.58 6.20
N LEU A 55 -3.69 -5.75 6.29
CA LEU A 55 -3.67 -6.77 5.25
C LEU A 55 -4.23 -6.22 3.93
N SER A 56 -5.36 -5.51 3.99
CA SER A 56 -5.98 -4.89 2.83
C SER A 56 -5.08 -3.84 2.18
N ALA A 57 -4.55 -2.90 2.97
CA ALA A 57 -3.65 -1.86 2.49
C ALA A 57 -2.38 -2.46 1.86
N SER A 58 -1.75 -3.43 2.53
CA SER A 58 -0.57 -4.14 2.02
C SER A 58 -0.84 -4.84 0.69
N LYS A 59 -2.01 -5.47 0.54
CA LYS A 59 -2.44 -6.11 -0.71
C LYS A 59 -2.62 -5.10 -1.85
N GLN A 60 -3.12 -3.90 -1.56
CA GLN A 60 -3.26 -2.84 -2.56
C GLN A 60 -1.91 -2.29 -2.99
N ILE A 61 -1.02 -1.96 -2.04
CA ILE A 61 0.34 -1.48 -2.32
C ILE A 61 1.09 -2.48 -3.22
N MET A 62 1.09 -3.77 -2.83
CA MET A 62 1.74 -4.81 -3.64
C MET A 62 1.11 -4.92 -5.04
N ARG A 63 -0.21 -4.80 -5.14
CA ARG A 63 -0.90 -4.86 -6.43
C ARG A 63 -0.48 -3.72 -7.34
N GLU A 64 -0.47 -2.49 -6.85
CA GLU A 64 -0.04 -1.33 -7.64
C GLU A 64 1.42 -1.48 -8.10
N ALA A 65 2.30 -1.92 -7.21
CA ALA A 65 3.69 -2.16 -7.53
C ALA A 65 3.84 -3.24 -8.62
N ILE A 66 3.18 -4.39 -8.46
CA ILE A 66 3.26 -5.50 -9.42
C ILE A 66 2.62 -5.12 -10.75
N ASP A 67 1.43 -4.53 -10.74
CA ASP A 67 0.67 -4.19 -11.96
C ASP A 67 1.47 -3.21 -12.85
N PHE A 68 2.19 -2.25 -12.24
CA PHE A 68 3.11 -1.36 -12.95
C PHE A 68 4.21 -2.13 -13.71
N HIS A 69 4.85 -3.10 -13.05
CA HIS A 69 5.93 -3.89 -13.65
C HIS A 69 5.43 -4.95 -14.64
N LEU A 70 4.15 -5.36 -14.55
CA LEU A 70 3.53 -6.28 -15.50
C LEU A 70 3.12 -5.60 -16.83
N GLY A 71 3.17 -4.27 -16.90
CA GLY A 71 2.78 -3.52 -18.10
C GLY A 71 1.33 -3.80 -18.51
N ASN A 72 0.41 -3.83 -17.55
CA ASN A 72 -1.01 -4.14 -17.74
C ASN A 72 -1.35 -5.57 -18.21
N LYS A 73 -0.39 -6.51 -18.19
CA LYS A 73 -0.68 -7.93 -18.45
C LYS A 73 -1.40 -8.55 -17.25
N PRO A 74 -2.57 -9.19 -17.43
CA PRO A 74 -3.29 -9.80 -16.32
C PRO A 74 -2.57 -11.05 -15.81
N LEU A 75 -2.52 -11.20 -14.48
CA LEU A 75 -2.07 -12.44 -13.85
C LEU A 75 -3.18 -13.51 -13.92
N LYS A 76 -3.05 -14.46 -14.85
CA LYS A 76 -3.99 -15.60 -15.00
C LYS A 76 -3.97 -16.61 -13.85
N ILE A 77 -3.07 -16.44 -12.88
CA ILE A 77 -2.97 -17.33 -11.72
C ILE A 77 -4.29 -17.38 -10.91
N ARG A 78 -5.07 -16.31 -10.92
CA ARG A 78 -6.39 -16.29 -10.26
C ARG A 78 -7.39 -17.23 -10.94
N GLU A 79 -7.42 -17.23 -12.26
CA GLU A 79 -8.25 -18.16 -13.05
C GLU A 79 -7.82 -19.59 -12.75
N TYR A 80 -6.51 -19.85 -12.78
CA TYR A 80 -5.95 -21.17 -12.47
C TYR A 80 -6.34 -21.66 -11.07
N LEU A 81 -6.15 -20.84 -10.03
CA LEU A 81 -6.49 -21.22 -8.65
C LEU A 81 -7.99 -21.39 -8.43
N SER A 82 -8.84 -20.65 -9.15
CA SER A 82 -10.29 -20.84 -9.09
C SER A 82 -10.77 -22.16 -9.70
N LEU A 83 -10.00 -22.73 -10.63
CA LEU A 83 -10.28 -24.01 -11.26
C LEU A 83 -9.86 -25.21 -10.40
N GLN A 84 -8.84 -25.04 -9.53
CA GLN A 84 -8.31 -26.09 -8.66
C GLN A 84 -9.05 -26.20 -7.30
N GLY A 85 -9.95 -25.28 -6.99
CA GLY A 85 -10.75 -25.28 -5.75
C GLY A 85 -12.07 -26.04 -5.87
N ARG A 86 -12.21 -26.96 -6.84
CA ARG A 86 -13.38 -27.84 -7.02
C ARG A 86 -13.05 -29.27 -6.65
#